data_AF-A0A1C7MPI0-F1
#
_entry.id   AF-A0A1C7MPI0-F1
#
_cell.length_a   1.000
_cell.length_b   1.000
_cell.length_c   1.000
_cell.angle_alpha   90.00
_cell.angle_beta   90.00
_cell.angle_gamma   90.00
#
_symmetry.space_group_name_H-M   'P 1'
#
loop_
_entity.id
_entity.type
_entity.pdbx_description
1 polymer ?
#
loop_
_entity_poly.entity_id
_entity_poly.type
_entity_poly.pdbx_seq_one_letter_code
_entity_poly.pdbx_strand_id
1 'polypeptide(L)'
;MDESTPPPPPAPPAEPSPPPPPPPVATSGSPTDFLKNVVGKKVVVRLTSGVDYRGILSCLDGYMNIALEQTEEHVNGRVTNRYGDAFIRGNNVLYISAAEAL
;
A
#
# COMPACT_ATOMS: atom_id res chain seq x y z
N MET A 1 51.41 -2.17 -60.96
CA MET A 1 51.08 -1.85 -59.57
C MET A 1 50.18 -0.63 -59.60
N ASP A 2 48.87 -0.84 -59.53
CA ASP A 2 47.99 0.11 -58.85
C ASP A 2 46.77 -0.70 -58.40
N GLU A 3 46.74 -0.94 -57.10
CA GLU A 3 45.78 -1.79 -56.41
C GLU A 3 44.54 -0.95 -56.08
N SER A 4 43.50 -1.07 -56.89
CA SER A 4 42.23 -0.41 -56.61
C SER A 4 41.29 -1.40 -55.92
N THR A 5 41.44 -1.56 -54.61
CA THR A 5 40.49 -2.32 -53.78
C THR A 5 39.12 -1.62 -53.83
N PRO A 6 38.02 -2.32 -54.12
CA PRO A 6 36.71 -1.70 -54.13
C PRO A 6 36.31 -1.26 -52.70
N PRO A 7 35.57 -0.14 -52.55
CA PRO A 7 35.13 0.34 -51.24
C PRO A 7 34.16 -0.67 -50.60
N PRO A 8 34.14 -0.75 -49.25
CA PRO A 8 33.20 -1.60 -48.54
C PRO A 8 31.75 -1.15 -48.77
N PRO A 9 30.77 -2.07 -48.73
CA PRO A 9 29.36 -1.72 -48.85
C PRO A 9 28.92 -0.79 -47.69
N PRO A 10 27.92 0.07 -47.91
CA PRO A 10 27.38 0.92 -46.85
C PRO A 10 26.77 0.04 -45.74
N ALA A 11 27.02 0.43 -44.49
CA ALA A 11 26.41 -0.23 -43.33
C ALA A 11 24.87 -0.14 -43.41
N PRO A 12 24.14 -1.16 -42.94
CA PRO A 12 22.68 -1.09 -42.88
C PRO A 12 22.24 0.08 -41.98
N PRO A 13 21.07 0.69 -42.24
CA PRO A 13 20.55 1.75 -41.40
C PRO A 13 20.40 1.23 -39.97
N ALA A 14 20.93 1.98 -39.00
CA ALA A 14 20.76 1.67 -37.58
C ALA A 14 19.27 1.66 -37.26
N GLU A 15 18.74 0.52 -36.82
CA GLU A 15 17.36 0.45 -36.32
C GLU A 15 17.21 1.39 -35.11
N PRO A 16 16.11 2.16 -35.02
CA PRO A 16 15.86 2.98 -33.85
C PRO A 16 15.65 2.05 -32.65
N SER A 17 16.49 2.21 -31.62
CA SER A 17 16.38 1.50 -30.35
C SER A 17 14.96 1.64 -29.77
N PRO A 18 14.37 0.56 -29.23
CA PRO A 18 13.01 0.61 -28.68
C PRO A 18 12.94 1.63 -27.53
N PRO A 19 11.81 2.33 -27.36
CA PRO A 19 11.66 3.30 -26.29
C PRO A 19 11.81 2.60 -24.92
N PRO A 20 12.37 3.29 -23.91
CA PRO A 20 12.47 2.74 -22.57
C PRO A 20 11.09 2.34 -22.03
N PRO A 21 10.99 1.28 -21.20
CA PRO A 21 9.73 0.91 -20.57
C PRO A 21 9.20 2.10 -19.76
N PRO A 22 7.87 2.32 -19.73
CA PRO A 22 7.29 3.39 -18.92
C PRO A 22 7.70 3.21 -17.45
N PRO A 23 7.91 4.31 -16.71
CA PRO A 23 8.21 4.25 -15.29
C PRO A 23 7.12 3.46 -14.56
N PRO A 24 7.44 2.72 -13.48
CA PRO A 24 6.44 2.00 -12.72
C PRO A 24 5.39 3.00 -12.26
N VAL A 25 4.16 2.82 -12.74
CA VAL A 25 3.03 3.64 -12.36
C VAL A 25 2.84 3.41 -10.87
N ALA A 26 3.30 4.37 -10.04
CA ALA A 26 2.91 4.41 -8.65
C ALA A 26 1.39 4.34 -8.66
N THR A 27 0.83 3.21 -8.22
CA THR A 27 -0.62 3.01 -8.25
C THR A 27 -1.19 4.08 -7.35
N SER A 28 -1.67 5.17 -7.96
CA SER A 28 -2.43 6.22 -7.31
C SER A 28 -3.80 5.63 -6.99
N GLY A 29 -3.82 4.65 -6.09
CA GLY A 29 -5.04 4.09 -5.54
C GLY A 29 -5.72 5.19 -4.75
N SER A 30 -7.04 5.32 -4.94
CA SER A 30 -7.83 6.17 -4.05
C SER A 30 -7.67 5.68 -2.61
N PRO A 31 -7.86 6.54 -1.58
CA PRO A 31 -7.85 6.10 -0.19
C PRO A 31 -8.78 4.90 0.06
N THR A 32 -9.89 4.84 -0.67
CA THR A 32 -10.82 3.72 -0.67
C THR A 32 -10.20 2.41 -1.17
N ASP A 33 -9.29 2.47 -2.15
CA ASP A 33 -8.60 1.28 -2.67
C ASP A 33 -7.59 0.75 -1.65
N PHE A 34 -6.90 1.64 -0.93
CA PHE A 34 -6.07 1.23 0.22
C PHE A 34 -6.91 0.50 1.26
N LEU A 35 -8.07 1.07 1.62
CA LEU A 35 -8.98 0.50 2.61
C LEU A 35 -9.47 -0.90 2.21
N LYS A 36 -9.84 -1.10 0.94
CA LYS A 36 -10.19 -2.43 0.41
C LYS A 36 -9.03 -3.43 0.51
N ASN A 37 -7.81 -2.98 0.27
CA ASN A 37 -6.62 -3.83 0.31
C ASN A 37 -6.19 -4.27 1.71
N VAL A 38 -6.67 -3.58 2.76
CA VAL A 38 -6.37 -3.91 4.16
C VAL A 38 -7.46 -4.70 4.88
N VAL A 39 -8.64 -4.87 4.27
CA VAL A 39 -9.68 -5.77 4.80
C VAL A 39 -9.14 -7.20 4.92
N GLY A 40 -9.43 -7.86 6.02
CA GLY A 40 -8.95 -9.19 6.39
C GLY A 40 -7.52 -9.22 6.94
N LYS A 41 -6.82 -8.07 7.01
CA LYS A 41 -5.45 -7.98 7.53
C LYS A 41 -5.42 -7.37 8.92
N LYS A 42 -4.32 -7.62 9.64
CA LYS A 42 -4.06 -6.92 10.91
C LYS A 42 -3.82 -5.45 10.63
N VAL A 43 -4.47 -4.59 11.40
CA VAL A 43 -4.36 -3.13 11.32
C VAL A 43 -4.15 -2.53 12.70
N VAL A 44 -3.61 -1.32 12.72
CA VAL A 44 -3.57 -0.43 13.87
C VAL A 44 -4.49 0.74 13.57
N VAL A 45 -5.45 0.97 14.45
CA VAL A 45 -6.39 2.10 14.42
C VAL A 45 -6.06 3.01 15.58
N ARG A 46 -5.53 4.19 15.30
CA ARG A 46 -5.27 5.22 16.32
C ARG A 46 -6.52 6.09 16.48
N LEU A 47 -6.99 6.24 17.71
CA LEU A 47 -8.03 7.22 18.03
C LEU A 47 -7.43 8.60 18.31
N THR A 48 -8.26 9.65 18.18
CA THR A 48 -7.90 11.03 18.55
C THR A 48 -7.52 11.19 20.03
N SER A 49 -7.94 10.26 20.89
CA SER A 49 -7.53 10.20 22.30
C SER A 49 -6.08 9.76 22.51
N GLY A 50 -5.41 9.25 21.47
CA GLY A 50 -4.08 8.66 21.57
C GLY A 50 -4.07 7.16 21.84
N VAL A 51 -5.23 6.52 22.04
CA VAL A 51 -5.35 5.07 22.23
C VAL A 51 -5.23 4.34 20.90
N ASP A 52 -4.48 3.23 20.88
CA ASP A 52 -4.33 2.33 19.73
C ASP A 52 -5.25 1.12 19.90
N TYR A 53 -6.04 0.81 18.88
CA TYR A 53 -6.70 -0.48 18.74
C TYR A 53 -6.01 -1.30 17.66
N ARG A 54 -5.65 -2.53 17.98
CA ARG A 54 -5.00 -3.46 17.05
C ARG A 54 -5.86 -4.68 16.87
N GLY A 55 -6.14 -5.07 15.64
CA GLY A 55 -7.04 -6.18 15.35
C GLY A 55 -7.04 -6.54 13.87
N ILE A 56 -7.83 -7.53 13.50
CA ILE A 56 -8.09 -7.89 12.10
C ILE A 56 -9.24 -7.02 11.60
N LEU A 57 -9.03 -6.33 10.48
CA LEU A 57 -10.05 -5.47 9.89
C LEU A 57 -11.13 -6.30 9.19
N SER A 58 -12.32 -6.43 9.78
CA SER A 58 -13.41 -7.21 9.18
C SER A 58 -14.16 -6.40 8.10
N CYS A 59 -14.52 -5.15 8.40
CA CYS A 59 -15.14 -4.26 7.45
C CYS A 59 -15.00 -2.78 7.86
N LEU A 60 -15.23 -1.90 6.89
CA LEU A 60 -15.33 -0.45 7.10
C LEU A 60 -16.26 0.21 6.08
N ASP A 61 -16.71 1.42 6.37
CA ASP A 61 -17.57 2.22 5.50
C ASP A 61 -16.95 3.57 5.11
N GLY A 62 -17.66 4.35 4.27
CA GLY A 62 -17.24 5.69 3.84
C GLY A 62 -17.20 6.75 4.94
N TYR A 63 -17.71 6.44 6.14
CA TYR A 63 -17.64 7.29 7.33
C TYR A 63 -16.53 6.85 8.29
N MET A 64 -15.70 5.88 7.89
CA MET A 64 -14.63 5.29 8.68
C MET A 64 -15.14 4.55 9.94
N ASN A 65 -16.38 4.08 9.96
CA ASN A 65 -16.78 3.12 11.01
C ASN A 65 -16.10 1.78 10.74
N ILE A 66 -15.57 1.15 11.78
CA ILE A 66 -14.67 0.00 11.64
C ILE A 66 -15.17 -1.15 12.51
N ALA A 67 -15.30 -2.33 11.92
CA ALA A 67 -15.40 -3.58 12.67
C ALA A 67 -14.03 -4.25 12.72
N LEU A 68 -13.57 -4.56 13.92
CA LEU A 68 -12.33 -5.28 14.18
C LEU A 68 -12.61 -6.60 14.89
N GLU A 69 -11.89 -7.64 14.49
CA GLU A 69 -11.83 -8.92 15.18
C GLU A 69 -10.50 -9.06 15.94
N GLN A 70 -10.48 -9.91 16.97
CA GLN A 70 -9.30 -10.17 17.80
C GLN A 70 -8.63 -8.88 18.32
N THR A 71 -9.47 -7.93 18.72
CA THR A 71 -9.07 -6.56 19.03
C THR A 71 -8.39 -6.48 20.39
N GLU A 72 -7.24 -5.82 20.41
CA GLU A 72 -6.51 -5.41 21.61
C GLU A 72 -6.47 -3.90 21.71
N GLU A 73 -6.59 -3.39 22.93
CA GLU A 73 -6.38 -1.99 23.24
C GLU A 73 -4.98 -1.76 23.79
N HIS A 74 -4.33 -0.75 23.26
CA HIS A 74 -2.97 -0.36 23.58
C HIS A 74 -2.98 1.09 24.04
N VAL A 75 -2.71 1.31 25.33
CA VAL A 75 -2.55 2.65 25.92
C VAL A 75 -1.08 2.83 26.25
N ASN A 76 -0.47 3.90 25.73
CA ASN A 76 0.96 4.17 25.88
C ASN A 76 1.86 2.98 25.46
N GLY A 77 1.44 2.27 24.41
CA GLY A 77 2.17 1.12 23.85
C GLY A 77 2.07 -0.18 24.67
N ARG A 78 1.24 -0.22 25.72
CA ARG A 78 0.99 -1.44 26.50
C ARG A 78 -0.43 -1.94 26.28
N VAL A 79 -0.58 -3.24 26.14
CA VAL A 79 -1.90 -3.89 26.10
C VAL A 79 -2.61 -3.66 27.43
N THR A 80 -3.73 -2.95 27.40
CA THR A 80 -4.58 -2.71 28.58
C THR A 80 -5.79 -3.63 28.58
N ASN A 81 -6.37 -3.90 27.41
CA ASN A 81 -7.56 -4.75 27.28
C ASN A 81 -7.53 -5.61 26.01
N ARG A 82 -8.34 -6.67 26.02
CA ARG A 82 -8.62 -7.55 24.88
C ARG A 82 -10.13 -7.65 24.73
N TYR A 83 -10.65 -7.16 23.61
CA TYR A 83 -12.08 -7.07 23.35
C TYR A 83 -12.61 -8.19 22.45
N GLY A 84 -11.74 -8.83 21.66
CA GLY A 84 -12.20 -9.76 20.63
C GLY A 84 -12.89 -8.98 19.51
N ASP A 85 -14.21 -9.08 19.40
CA ASP A 85 -14.97 -8.37 18.38
C ASP A 85 -15.31 -6.96 18.87
N ALA A 86 -14.88 -5.94 18.13
CA ALA A 86 -15.04 -4.54 18.49
C ALA A 86 -15.57 -3.71 17.31
N PHE A 87 -16.40 -2.72 17.62
CA PHE A 87 -16.88 -1.75 16.67
C PHE A 87 -16.45 -0.34 17.06
N ILE A 88 -15.71 0.33 16.18
CA ILE A 88 -15.15 1.66 16.39
C ILE A 88 -15.90 2.65 15.51
N ARG A 89 -16.37 3.74 16.13
CA ARG A 89 -17.05 4.83 15.42
C ARG A 89 -16.04 5.74 14.71
N GLY A 90 -16.26 6.00 13.42
CA GLY A 90 -15.29 6.66 12.55
C GLY A 90 -14.96 8.11 12.89
N ASN A 91 -15.86 8.80 13.59
CA ASN A 91 -15.63 10.18 14.01
C ASN A 91 -14.48 10.34 15.03
N ASN A 92 -14.02 9.25 15.65
CA ASN A 92 -12.92 9.25 16.61
C ASN A 92 -11.60 8.72 16.02
N VAL A 93 -11.61 8.26 14.77
CA VAL A 93 -10.44 7.66 14.12
C VAL A 93 -9.51 8.76 13.64
N LEU A 94 -8.24 8.70 14.04
CA LEU A 94 -7.18 9.59 13.56
C LEU A 94 -6.51 9.02 12.30
N TYR A 95 -6.09 7.75 12.34
CA TYR A 95 -5.55 7.05 11.17
C TYR A 95 -5.73 5.53 11.29
N ILE A 96 -5.61 4.86 10.14
CA ILE A 96 -5.50 3.41 10.01
C ILE A 96 -4.15 3.10 9.37
N SER A 97 -3.42 2.15 9.92
CA SER A 97 -2.16 1.64 9.41
C SER A 97 -2.25 0.11 9.27
N ALA A 98 -1.70 -0.43 8.19
CA ALA A 98 -1.49 -1.87 8.09
C ALA A 98 -0.45 -2.28 9.14
N ALA A 99 -0.78 -3.29 9.95
CA ALA A 99 0.21 -3.90 10.84
C ALA A 99 1.05 -4.85 9.99
N GLU A 100 2.08 -4.31 9.35
CA GLU A 100 3.04 -5.13 8.62
C GLU A 100 3.73 -6.06 9.63
N ALA A 101 3.66 -7.37 9.36
CA ALA A 101 4.50 -8.31 10.07
C ALA A 101 5.91 -8.12 9.53
N LEU A 102 6.79 -7.51 10.33
CA LEU A 102 8.24 -7.54 10.11
C LEU A 102 8.73 -8.99 10.03
#